data_AF-A0A502F1U2-F1
#
_entry.id   AF-A0A502F1U2-F1
#
_cell.length_a   1.000
_cell.length_b   1.000
_cell.length_c   1.000
_cell.angle_alpha   90.00
_cell.angle_beta   90.00
_cell.angle_gamma   90.00
#
_symmetry.space_group_name_H-M   'P 1'
#
loop_
_entity.id
_entity.type
_entity.pdbx_description
1 polymer ?
#
loop_
_entity_poly.entity_id
_entity_poly.type
_entity_poly.pdbx_seq_one_letter_code
_entity_poly.pdbx_strand_id
1 'polypeptide(L)'
;MKYIILFLFIFKSSLSISQCKTVNMYAQLSKAKSDSEKLNIYIEMNKSGLDNVFPSIIEYAFKLKKNKIGNKYLKKGIKKGLTIDGDYTNYIPGEILEKVKKKYSKWRSVFYSTYDEEMYNKVLYLVNTDQYLAKEDFYGGRKQQYPIRNKVFQNNLTQLRYYLIAKNKGLLPHSNQIGNLTTAISLMFMHRTCNDSIDEVNFNFFEPRLKEEICSGKTYSPYTYLQLVDNMQSIMEKGVPQVYGHFRNYKTKKIHLLKYPAKVDSLRASIGLPSLREYAKEKGFLLPDNYIEQ
;
A
#
# COMPACT_ATOMS: atom_id res chain seq x y z
N MET A 1 -32.82 -35.76 -29.15
CA MET A 1 -31.83 -35.90 -28.06
C MET A 1 -30.44 -35.84 -28.68
N LYS A 2 -29.79 -34.67 -28.64
CA LYS A 2 -28.68 -34.32 -27.70
C LYS A 2 -27.58 -35.38 -27.72
N TYR A 3 -26.42 -35.08 -28.32
CA TYR A 3 -25.11 -34.97 -27.65
C TYR A 3 -24.16 -34.18 -28.56
N ILE A 4 -23.98 -32.90 -28.23
CA ILE A 4 -22.89 -32.06 -28.72
C ILE A 4 -21.66 -32.46 -27.90
N ILE A 5 -20.66 -33.07 -28.52
CA ILE A 5 -19.38 -33.33 -27.88
C ILE A 5 -18.59 -32.02 -27.85
N LEU A 6 -18.42 -31.54 -26.63
CA LEU A 6 -17.79 -30.30 -26.22
C LEU A 6 -16.32 -30.27 -26.67
N PHE A 7 -15.96 -29.23 -27.42
CA PHE A 7 -14.58 -28.82 -27.67
C PHE A 7 -13.87 -28.59 -26.32
N LEU A 8 -13.00 -29.50 -25.92
CA LEU A 8 -12.01 -29.24 -24.87
C LEU A 8 -10.87 -28.45 -25.50
N PHE A 9 -11.01 -27.12 -25.52
CA PHE A 9 -9.87 -26.22 -25.57
C PHE A 9 -9.04 -26.43 -24.30
N ILE A 10 -8.08 -27.34 -24.36
CA ILE A 10 -6.95 -27.34 -23.44
C ILE A 10 -6.09 -26.14 -23.85
N PHE A 11 -6.46 -24.95 -23.39
CA PHE A 11 -5.48 -23.90 -23.21
C PHE A 11 -4.49 -24.43 -22.18
N LYS A 12 -3.38 -25.02 -22.67
CA LYS A 12 -2.14 -25.07 -21.92
C LYS A 12 -1.86 -23.62 -21.54
N SER A 13 -2.17 -23.26 -20.30
CA SER A 13 -1.74 -22.04 -19.67
C SER A 13 -0.22 -22.13 -19.45
N SER A 14 0.55 -22.12 -20.53
CA SER A 14 1.90 -21.57 -20.51
C SER A 14 1.79 -20.05 -20.48
N LEU A 15 1.11 -19.53 -19.47
CA LEU A 15 1.42 -18.20 -18.98
C LEU A 15 2.78 -18.39 -18.34
N SER A 16 3.83 -18.05 -19.09
CA SER A 16 5.07 -17.64 -18.47
C SER A 16 4.66 -16.70 -17.34
N ILE A 17 5.08 -17.01 -16.12
CA ILE A 17 4.99 -16.06 -15.03
C ILE A 17 5.83 -14.88 -15.53
N SER A 18 5.17 -13.90 -16.14
CA SER A 18 5.79 -12.63 -16.48
C SER A 18 6.37 -12.17 -15.16
N GLN A 19 7.69 -12.19 -15.03
CA GLN A 19 8.36 -11.85 -13.78
C GLN A 19 7.82 -10.48 -13.36
N CYS A 20 7.07 -10.46 -12.27
CA CYS A 20 6.42 -9.24 -11.77
C CYS A 20 7.54 -8.21 -11.56
N LYS A 21 7.63 -7.22 -12.46
CA LYS A 21 8.81 -6.35 -12.58
C LYS A 21 9.10 -5.63 -11.25
N THR A 22 8.03 -5.23 -10.59
CA THR A 22 8.03 -4.55 -9.28
C THR A 22 8.42 -5.48 -8.14
N VAL A 23 8.02 -6.75 -8.20
CA VAL A 23 8.42 -7.79 -7.22
C VAL A 23 9.94 -7.91 -7.21
N ASN A 24 10.57 -7.94 -8.38
CA ASN A 24 12.03 -7.97 -8.49
C ASN A 24 12.68 -6.70 -7.91
N MET A 25 12.12 -5.52 -8.15
CA MET A 25 12.66 -4.26 -7.59
C MET A 25 12.52 -4.16 -6.08
N TYR A 26 11.39 -4.59 -5.50
CA TYR A 26 11.23 -4.64 -4.05
C TYR A 26 12.14 -5.69 -3.41
N ALA A 27 12.37 -6.83 -4.08
CA ALA A 27 13.35 -7.82 -3.63
C ALA A 27 14.79 -7.30 -3.71
N GLN A 28 15.13 -6.47 -4.70
CA GLN A 28 16.42 -5.76 -4.74
C GLN A 28 16.51 -4.74 -3.61
N LEU A 29 15.44 -3.97 -3.38
CA LEU A 29 15.37 -2.97 -2.32
C LEU A 29 15.58 -3.59 -0.94
N SER A 30 15.03 -4.77 -0.70
CA SER A 30 15.19 -5.48 0.57
C SER A 30 16.60 -6.00 0.81
N LYS A 31 17.39 -6.18 -0.25
CA LYS A 31 18.79 -6.61 -0.21
C LYS A 31 19.78 -5.43 -0.22
N ALA A 32 19.30 -4.20 -0.41
CA ALA A 32 20.14 -3.01 -0.48
C ALA A 32 20.83 -2.76 0.87
N LYS A 33 22.16 -2.64 0.85
CA LYS A 33 23.02 -2.50 2.03
C LYS A 33 23.32 -1.03 2.36
N SER A 34 23.09 -0.12 1.42
CA SER A 34 23.35 1.31 1.60
C SER A 34 22.19 2.20 1.17
N ASP A 35 22.15 3.40 1.74
CA ASP A 35 21.22 4.46 1.35
C ASP A 35 21.38 4.85 -0.13
N SER A 36 22.61 4.76 -0.68
CA SER A 36 22.88 5.04 -2.09
C SER A 36 22.26 3.99 -3.02
N GLU A 37 22.36 2.71 -2.67
CA GLU A 37 21.69 1.62 -3.40
C GLU A 37 20.17 1.77 -3.32
N LYS A 38 19.62 2.05 -2.13
CA LYS A 38 18.17 2.29 -1.95
C LYS A 38 17.69 3.43 -2.83
N LEU A 39 18.40 4.57 -2.85
CA LEU A 39 18.07 5.71 -3.72
C LEU A 39 18.03 5.31 -5.19
N ASN A 40 19.03 4.56 -5.67
CA ASN A 40 19.09 4.13 -7.06
C ASN A 40 17.92 3.21 -7.41
N ILE A 41 17.60 2.25 -6.54
CA ILE A 41 16.47 1.33 -6.75
C ILE A 41 15.16 2.10 -6.80
N TYR A 42 14.91 3.02 -5.87
CA TYR A 42 13.69 3.84 -5.91
C TYR A 42 13.59 4.70 -7.18
N ILE A 43 14.71 5.22 -7.68
CA ILE A 43 14.74 5.95 -8.96
C ILE A 43 14.33 5.03 -10.12
N GLU A 44 14.84 3.79 -10.17
CA GLU A 44 14.45 2.81 -11.19
C GLU A 44 12.98 2.37 -11.08
N MET A 45 12.47 2.24 -9.85
CA MET A 45 11.05 2.00 -9.59
C MET A 45 10.20 3.14 -10.14
N ASN A 46 10.59 4.40 -9.90
CA ASN A 46 9.85 5.54 -10.44
C ASN A 46 9.93 5.66 -11.96
N LYS A 47 11.09 5.34 -12.57
CA LYS A 47 11.21 5.26 -14.04
C LYS A 47 10.30 4.18 -14.63
N SER A 48 10.01 3.14 -13.86
CA SER A 48 9.09 2.07 -14.25
C SER A 48 7.61 2.40 -14.02
N GLY A 49 7.29 3.62 -13.55
CA GLY A 49 5.92 4.10 -13.38
C GLY A 49 5.42 4.11 -11.93
N LEU A 50 6.21 3.63 -10.98
CA LEU A 50 5.80 3.57 -9.58
C LEU A 50 5.94 4.95 -8.93
N ASP A 51 4.84 5.69 -8.82
CA ASP A 51 4.85 7.08 -8.31
C ASP A 51 4.82 7.16 -6.77
N ASN A 52 4.39 6.11 -6.07
CA ASN A 52 4.33 6.11 -4.61
C ASN A 52 5.71 6.17 -3.92
N VAL A 53 6.81 6.03 -4.66
CA VAL A 53 8.19 6.06 -4.13
C VAL A 53 8.78 7.47 -4.05
N PHE A 54 8.07 8.53 -4.47
CA PHE A 54 8.59 9.90 -4.39
C PHE A 54 9.10 10.28 -2.98
N PRO A 55 8.37 10.00 -1.88
CA PRO A 55 8.84 10.30 -0.54
C PRO A 55 10.20 9.67 -0.25
N SER A 56 10.38 8.40 -0.59
CA SER A 56 11.62 7.67 -0.36
C SER A 56 12.78 8.21 -1.21
N ILE A 57 12.54 8.55 -2.49
CA ILE A 57 13.58 9.19 -3.32
C ILE A 57 14.03 10.51 -2.68
N ILE A 58 13.08 11.32 -2.21
CA ILE A 58 13.36 12.63 -1.62
C ILE A 58 14.16 12.46 -0.32
N GLU A 59 13.71 11.60 0.57
CA GLU A 59 14.38 11.26 1.83
C GLU A 59 15.84 10.84 1.59
N TYR A 60 16.07 9.77 0.81
CA TYR A 60 17.42 9.25 0.61
C TYR A 60 18.30 10.21 -0.19
N ALA A 61 17.74 10.99 -1.12
CA ALA A 61 18.50 12.01 -1.83
C ALA A 61 19.02 13.09 -0.88
N PHE A 62 18.20 13.57 0.05
CA PHE A 62 18.65 14.60 0.99
C PHE A 62 19.55 14.04 2.11
N LYS A 63 19.30 12.83 2.62
CA LYS A 63 20.23 12.13 3.53
C LYS A 63 21.64 12.04 2.94
N LEU A 64 21.74 11.75 1.65
CA LEU A 64 23.00 11.65 0.91
C LEU A 64 23.53 13.00 0.39
N LYS A 65 22.94 14.14 0.79
CA LYS A 65 23.29 15.49 0.32
C LYS A 65 23.20 15.66 -1.21
N LYS A 66 22.44 14.81 -1.91
CA LYS A 66 22.17 14.88 -3.36
C LYS A 66 21.02 15.86 -3.65
N ASN A 67 21.16 17.12 -3.21
CA ASN A 67 20.10 18.13 -3.23
C ASN A 67 19.46 18.37 -4.61
N LYS A 68 20.22 18.27 -5.70
CA LYS A 68 19.71 18.39 -7.07
C LYS A 68 18.69 17.30 -7.40
N ILE A 69 18.95 16.06 -6.97
CA ILE A 69 18.05 14.92 -7.14
C ILE A 69 16.82 15.10 -6.26
N GLY A 70 17.02 15.41 -4.97
CA GLY A 70 15.93 15.66 -4.02
C GLY A 70 14.95 16.72 -4.53
N ASN A 71 15.46 17.87 -4.99
CA ASN A 71 14.65 18.95 -5.56
C ASN A 71 13.92 18.55 -6.85
N LYS A 72 14.57 17.79 -7.73
CA LYS A 72 13.94 17.28 -8.97
C LYS A 72 12.72 16.42 -8.64
N TYR A 73 12.87 15.48 -7.70
CA TYR A 73 11.80 14.55 -7.34
C TYR A 73 10.74 15.17 -6.44
N LEU A 74 11.09 16.15 -5.60
CA LEU A 74 10.13 16.93 -4.84
C LEU A 74 9.19 17.70 -5.78
N LYS A 75 9.74 18.41 -6.78
CA LYS A 75 8.94 19.10 -7.80
C LYS A 75 8.09 18.12 -8.61
N LYS A 76 8.65 16.97 -9.01
CA LYS A 76 7.91 15.93 -9.76
C LYS A 76 6.76 15.34 -8.95
N GLY A 77 7.00 15.04 -7.67
CA GLY A 77 6.01 14.50 -6.75
C GLY A 77 4.88 15.49 -6.48
N ILE A 78 5.18 16.76 -6.21
CA ILE A 78 4.14 17.78 -5.95
C ILE A 78 3.21 17.94 -7.16
N LYS A 79 3.77 17.94 -8.38
CA LYS A 79 2.99 17.96 -9.63
C LYS A 79 2.13 16.71 -9.85
N LYS A 80 2.39 15.62 -9.13
CA LYS A 80 1.64 14.36 -9.14
C LYS A 80 0.85 14.13 -7.85
N GLY A 81 0.63 15.16 -7.05
CA GLY A 81 -0.23 15.05 -5.87
C GLY A 81 0.48 14.73 -4.54
N LEU A 82 1.81 14.78 -4.45
CA LEU A 82 2.54 14.75 -3.18
C LEU A 82 2.37 16.07 -2.39
N THR A 83 2.14 15.97 -1.09
CA THR A 83 1.99 17.11 -0.16
C THR A 83 3.28 17.35 0.65
N ILE A 84 3.53 18.58 1.08
CA ILE A 84 4.77 18.99 1.78
C ILE A 84 4.70 18.86 3.31
N ASP A 85 3.83 18.01 3.82
CA ASP A 85 3.56 17.76 5.25
C ASP A 85 3.88 16.32 5.69
N GLY A 86 4.49 15.51 4.82
CA GLY A 86 4.88 14.14 5.13
C GLY A 86 6.23 14.01 5.86
N ASP A 87 6.47 12.87 6.52
CA ASP A 87 7.69 12.60 7.31
C ASP A 87 9.00 12.80 6.54
N TYR A 88 8.99 12.61 5.22
CA TYR A 88 10.15 12.80 4.36
C TYR A 88 10.65 14.25 4.37
N THR A 89 9.80 15.21 4.76
CA THR A 89 10.14 16.64 4.83
C THR A 89 11.14 16.95 5.94
N ASN A 90 11.23 16.10 6.96
CA ASN A 90 12.21 16.18 8.05
C ASN A 90 13.66 16.07 7.55
N TYR A 91 13.85 15.49 6.36
CA TYR A 91 15.18 15.36 5.74
C TYR A 91 15.52 16.53 4.81
N ILE A 92 14.56 17.41 4.50
CA ILE A 92 14.76 18.53 3.58
C ILE A 92 15.41 19.68 4.36
N PRO A 93 16.57 20.22 3.93
CA PRO A 93 17.14 21.41 4.55
C PRO A 93 16.15 22.58 4.58
N GLY A 94 16.06 23.30 5.71
CA GLY A 94 15.06 24.33 5.94
C GLY A 94 15.01 25.40 4.83
N GLU A 95 16.17 25.88 4.37
CA GLU A 95 16.24 26.85 3.25
C GLU A 95 15.63 26.33 1.95
N ILE A 96 15.77 25.02 1.68
CA ILE A 96 15.20 24.38 0.51
C ILE A 96 13.68 24.27 0.70
N LEU A 97 13.23 23.86 1.87
CA LEU A 97 11.81 23.75 2.20
C LEU A 97 11.09 25.10 2.07
N GLU A 98 11.67 26.19 2.55
CA GLU A 98 11.10 27.54 2.40
C GLU A 98 10.99 27.97 0.93
N LYS A 99 12.01 27.68 0.11
CA LYS A 99 11.94 27.91 -1.35
C LYS A 99 10.84 27.08 -2.01
N VAL A 100 10.58 25.87 -1.52
CA VAL A 100 9.53 24.98 -2.02
C VAL A 100 8.15 25.49 -1.61
N LYS A 101 7.94 25.91 -0.35
CA LYS A 101 6.69 26.50 0.13
C LYS A 101 6.22 27.66 -0.76
N LYS A 102 7.14 28.56 -1.13
CA LYS A 102 6.86 29.69 -2.05
C LYS A 102 6.41 29.25 -3.45
N LYS A 103 6.80 28.06 -3.91
CA LYS A 103 6.47 27.51 -5.25
C LYS A 103 5.38 26.44 -5.19
N TYR A 104 4.95 26.03 -3.99
CA TYR A 104 4.11 24.87 -3.77
C TYR A 104 2.78 24.99 -4.53
N SER A 105 2.05 26.09 -4.34
CA SER A 105 0.77 26.34 -5.02
C SER A 105 0.91 26.23 -6.55
N LYS A 106 1.94 26.85 -7.14
CA LYS A 106 2.21 26.80 -8.58
C LYS A 106 2.54 25.39 -9.09
N TRP A 107 3.22 24.56 -8.30
CA TRP A 107 3.49 23.18 -8.71
C TRP A 107 2.28 22.27 -8.50
N ARG A 108 1.51 22.53 -7.45
CA ARG A 108 0.32 21.78 -7.10
C ARG A 108 -0.84 22.04 -8.07
N SER A 109 -0.95 23.24 -8.64
CA SER A 109 -1.95 23.54 -9.67
C SER A 109 -1.85 22.62 -10.89
N VAL A 110 -0.65 22.12 -11.21
CA VAL A 110 -0.46 21.11 -12.28
C VAL A 110 -1.23 19.83 -11.95
N PHE A 111 -1.15 19.36 -10.71
CA PHE A 111 -1.94 18.19 -10.29
C PHE A 111 -3.44 18.48 -10.42
N TYR A 112 -3.91 19.60 -9.87
CA TYR A 112 -5.32 19.99 -9.93
C TYR A 112 -5.85 20.26 -11.35
N SER A 113 -4.98 20.51 -12.34
CA SER A 113 -5.41 20.60 -13.74
C SER A 113 -5.61 19.26 -14.43
N THR A 114 -5.20 18.15 -13.81
CA THR A 114 -5.15 16.82 -14.45
C THR A 114 -5.75 15.68 -13.63
N TYR A 115 -6.08 15.94 -12.37
CA TYR A 115 -6.65 14.95 -11.47
C TYR A 115 -8.08 14.58 -11.85
N ASP A 116 -8.52 13.41 -11.41
CA ASP A 116 -9.90 12.97 -11.54
C ASP A 116 -10.69 13.53 -10.36
N GLU A 117 -11.36 14.66 -10.55
CA GLU A 117 -12.06 15.38 -9.48
C GLU A 117 -13.17 14.54 -8.83
N GLU A 118 -13.95 13.81 -9.62
CA GLU A 118 -15.03 12.95 -9.11
C GLU A 118 -14.44 11.84 -8.21
N MET A 119 -13.40 11.15 -8.70
CA MET A 119 -12.70 10.11 -7.93
C MET A 119 -12.02 10.69 -6.68
N TYR A 120 -11.33 11.83 -6.81
CA TYR A 120 -10.63 12.48 -5.71
C TYR A 120 -11.60 12.85 -4.59
N ASN A 121 -12.69 13.55 -4.94
CA ASN A 121 -13.72 13.94 -3.97
C ASN A 121 -14.41 12.72 -3.37
N LYS A 122 -14.64 11.65 -4.14
CA LYS A 122 -15.18 10.40 -3.62
C LYS A 122 -14.25 9.79 -2.56
N VAL A 123 -12.97 9.63 -2.87
CA VAL A 123 -12.00 9.06 -1.91
C VAL A 123 -11.82 9.97 -0.70
N LEU A 124 -11.76 11.29 -0.89
CA LEU A 124 -11.66 12.26 0.18
C LEU A 124 -12.86 12.17 1.15
N TYR A 125 -14.07 12.05 0.61
CA TYR A 125 -15.28 11.86 1.42
C TYR A 125 -15.19 10.60 2.28
N LEU A 126 -14.84 9.45 1.69
CA LEU A 126 -14.74 8.18 2.42
C LEU A 126 -13.74 8.27 3.58
N VAL A 127 -12.59 8.92 3.36
CA VAL A 127 -11.52 9.06 4.36
C VAL A 127 -11.92 10.05 5.46
N ASN A 128 -12.52 11.18 5.10
CA ASN A 128 -12.90 12.22 6.06
C ASN A 128 -13.97 11.74 7.04
N THR A 129 -14.90 10.86 6.61
CA THR A 129 -15.91 10.30 7.52
C THR A 129 -15.28 9.51 8.67
N ASP A 130 -14.22 8.73 8.42
CA ASP A 130 -13.49 8.04 9.50
C ASP A 130 -12.71 9.02 10.39
N GLN A 131 -11.96 9.94 9.76
CA GLN A 131 -11.12 10.88 10.49
C GLN A 131 -11.93 11.84 11.38
N TYR A 132 -13.14 12.21 10.95
CA TYR A 132 -14.07 13.00 11.76
C TYR A 132 -14.43 12.27 13.06
N LEU A 133 -14.82 11.00 12.98
CA LEU A 133 -15.14 10.21 14.16
C LEU A 133 -13.94 10.08 15.11
N ALA A 134 -12.75 9.84 14.56
CA ALA A 134 -11.53 9.68 15.35
C ALA A 134 -11.08 10.96 16.10
N LYS A 135 -11.37 12.15 15.54
CA LYS A 135 -10.93 13.44 16.10
C LYS A 135 -11.83 13.97 17.19
N GLU A 136 -13.13 13.83 17.02
CA GLU A 136 -14.13 14.53 17.85
C GLU A 136 -14.44 13.80 19.18
N ASP A 137 -13.81 12.64 19.43
CA ASP A 137 -14.04 11.80 20.61
C ASP A 137 -15.54 11.58 20.97
N PHE A 138 -16.41 11.62 19.96
CA PHE A 138 -17.83 11.30 20.10
C PHE A 138 -17.97 9.95 20.82
N TYR A 139 -18.81 9.92 21.86
CA TYR A 139 -19.18 8.72 22.61
C TYR A 139 -18.16 8.18 23.62
N GLY A 140 -17.22 9.01 24.09
CA GLY A 140 -16.53 8.79 25.38
C GLY A 140 -15.19 8.06 25.30
N GLY A 141 -14.49 8.13 24.17
CA GLY A 141 -13.17 7.53 24.00
C GLY A 141 -13.03 6.73 22.71
N ARG A 142 -11.76 6.53 22.30
CA ARG A 142 -11.38 5.61 21.20
C ARG A 142 -11.99 4.20 21.33
N LYS A 143 -12.28 3.74 22.55
CA LYS A 143 -12.80 2.39 22.82
C LYS A 143 -14.28 2.25 22.45
N GLN A 144 -15.13 3.20 22.84
CA GLN A 144 -16.56 3.20 22.47
C GLN A 144 -16.78 3.52 20.99
N GLN A 145 -15.88 4.29 20.38
CA GLN A 145 -15.94 4.59 18.94
C GLN A 145 -15.57 3.41 18.06
N TYR A 146 -14.81 2.46 18.58
CA TYR A 146 -14.23 1.38 17.81
C TYR A 146 -15.28 0.59 17.00
N PRO A 147 -16.42 0.16 17.56
CA PRO A 147 -17.46 -0.53 16.79
C PRO A 147 -18.11 0.33 15.70
N ILE A 148 -18.22 1.65 15.91
CA ILE A 148 -18.80 2.58 14.93
C ILE A 148 -17.83 2.76 13.77
N ARG A 149 -16.55 3.01 14.07
CA ARG A 149 -15.50 3.18 13.06
C ARG A 149 -15.32 1.93 12.21
N ASN A 150 -15.44 0.75 12.81
CA ASN A 150 -15.44 -0.52 12.08
C ASN A 150 -16.54 -0.58 11.01
N LYS A 151 -17.78 -0.22 11.34
CA LYS A 151 -18.89 -0.14 10.37
C LYS A 151 -18.62 0.88 9.26
N VAL A 152 -17.99 2.01 9.60
CA VAL A 152 -17.60 3.03 8.62
C VAL A 152 -16.58 2.48 7.63
N PHE A 153 -15.55 1.76 8.08
CA PHE A 153 -14.57 1.16 7.17
C PHE A 153 -15.19 0.12 6.23
N GLN A 154 -16.07 -0.75 6.73
CA GLN A 154 -16.80 -1.71 5.89
C GLN A 154 -17.64 -1.00 4.81
N ASN A 155 -18.38 0.03 5.21
CA ASN A 155 -19.20 0.82 4.30
C ASN A 155 -18.32 1.55 3.28
N ASN A 156 -17.18 2.10 3.70
CA ASN A 156 -16.25 2.80 2.83
C ASN A 156 -15.65 1.89 1.76
N LEU A 157 -15.22 0.68 2.13
CA LEU A 157 -14.71 -0.30 1.19
C LEU A 157 -15.79 -0.76 0.20
N THR A 158 -17.02 -0.93 0.67
CA THR A 158 -18.18 -1.28 -0.16
C THR A 158 -18.50 -0.16 -1.16
N GLN A 159 -18.55 1.09 -0.69
CA GLN A 159 -18.78 2.25 -1.54
C GLN A 159 -17.66 2.46 -2.55
N LEU A 160 -16.40 2.26 -2.14
CA LEU A 160 -15.26 2.30 -3.05
C LEU A 160 -15.42 1.24 -4.12
N ARG A 161 -15.66 -0.02 -3.76
CA ARG A 161 -15.88 -1.12 -4.71
C ARG A 161 -16.96 -0.78 -5.74
N TYR A 162 -18.14 -0.35 -5.29
CA TYR A 162 -19.23 0.01 -6.21
C TYR A 162 -18.85 1.17 -7.12
N TYR A 163 -18.19 2.19 -6.59
CA TYR A 163 -17.71 3.31 -7.39
C TYR A 163 -16.70 2.84 -8.44
N LEU A 164 -15.73 1.99 -8.08
CA LEU A 164 -14.74 1.49 -9.03
C LEU A 164 -15.40 0.70 -10.16
N ILE A 165 -16.36 -0.17 -9.84
CA ILE A 165 -17.13 -0.93 -10.85
C ILE A 165 -17.86 0.03 -11.80
N ALA A 166 -18.56 1.02 -11.26
CA ALA A 166 -19.41 1.91 -12.05
C ALA A 166 -18.64 2.98 -12.83
N LYS A 167 -17.54 3.50 -12.28
CA LYS A 167 -16.88 4.73 -12.74
C LYS A 167 -15.42 4.55 -13.13
N ASN A 168 -14.75 3.49 -12.67
CA ASN A 168 -13.32 3.29 -12.91
C ASN A 168 -12.99 1.92 -13.53
N LYS A 169 -13.96 1.29 -14.23
CA LYS A 169 -13.78 -0.02 -14.90
C LYS A 169 -13.28 -1.13 -13.97
N GLY A 170 -13.57 -1.01 -12.68
CA GLY A 170 -13.08 -1.89 -11.63
C GLY A 170 -11.59 -1.73 -11.29
N LEU A 171 -10.88 -0.76 -11.84
CA LEU A 171 -9.47 -0.50 -11.54
C LEU A 171 -9.32 0.27 -10.22
N LEU A 172 -8.21 0.10 -9.53
CA LEU A 172 -7.91 0.88 -8.33
C LEU A 172 -7.53 2.32 -8.72
N PRO A 173 -7.82 3.32 -7.86
CA PRO A 173 -7.40 4.69 -8.13
C PRO A 173 -5.88 4.82 -8.12
N HIS A 174 -5.33 5.52 -9.10
CA HIS A 174 -3.89 5.74 -9.22
C HIS A 174 -3.46 7.10 -8.65
N SER A 175 -2.16 7.26 -8.34
CA SER A 175 -1.64 8.52 -7.79
C SER A 175 -1.80 9.71 -8.75
N ASN A 176 -1.86 9.50 -10.06
CA ASN A 176 -2.19 10.57 -11.00
C ASN A 176 -3.67 10.98 -10.95
N GLN A 177 -4.59 10.09 -10.55
CA GLN A 177 -6.01 10.40 -10.39
C GLN A 177 -6.27 11.11 -9.05
N ILE A 178 -5.68 10.62 -7.96
CA ILE A 178 -6.04 11.06 -6.60
C ILE A 178 -4.88 11.55 -5.72
N GLY A 179 -3.66 11.61 -6.25
CA GLY A 179 -2.50 12.11 -5.54
C GLY A 179 -2.16 11.28 -4.30
N ASN A 180 -1.93 11.97 -3.17
CA ASN A 180 -1.61 11.38 -1.87
C ASN A 180 -2.78 10.61 -1.24
N LEU A 181 -4.01 10.73 -1.76
CA LEU A 181 -5.14 9.95 -1.26
C LEU A 181 -5.01 8.44 -1.54
N THR A 182 -4.09 8.00 -2.41
CA THR A 182 -3.77 6.56 -2.56
C THR A 182 -3.28 5.93 -1.24
N THR A 183 -2.58 6.69 -0.40
CA THR A 183 -2.18 6.25 0.95
C THR A 183 -3.41 6.03 1.82
N ALA A 184 -4.42 6.90 1.70
CA ALA A 184 -5.65 6.78 2.47
C ALA A 184 -6.48 5.54 2.06
N ILE A 185 -6.40 5.10 0.79
CA ILE A 185 -6.95 3.81 0.37
C ILE A 185 -6.25 2.64 1.06
N SER A 186 -4.92 2.70 1.20
CA SER A 186 -4.16 1.67 1.94
C SER A 186 -4.60 1.59 3.41
N LEU A 187 -4.87 2.74 4.03
CA LEU A 187 -5.42 2.79 5.39
C LEU A 187 -6.80 2.13 5.49
N MET A 188 -7.70 2.35 4.51
CA MET A 188 -8.99 1.68 4.48
C MET A 188 -8.86 0.15 4.44
N PHE A 189 -7.91 -0.39 3.67
CA PHE A 189 -7.66 -1.84 3.63
C PHE A 189 -7.17 -2.40 4.96
N MET A 190 -6.38 -1.64 5.72
CA MET A 190 -5.88 -2.03 7.04
C MET A 190 -7.01 -2.25 8.05
N HIS A 191 -8.14 -1.56 7.88
CA HIS A 191 -9.25 -1.54 8.83
C HIS A 191 -10.49 -2.32 8.36
N ARG A 192 -10.37 -3.20 7.37
CA ARG A 192 -11.46 -4.16 7.06
C ARG A 192 -11.72 -5.05 8.28
N THR A 193 -12.97 -5.41 8.53
CA THR A 193 -13.35 -5.99 9.84
C THR A 193 -13.46 -7.52 9.84
N CYS A 194 -13.41 -8.15 8.65
CA CYS A 194 -13.48 -9.59 8.44
C CYS A 194 -14.61 -10.28 9.23
N ASN A 195 -15.76 -9.63 9.34
CA ASN A 195 -16.82 -10.03 10.27
C ASN A 195 -18.04 -10.66 9.57
N ASP A 196 -18.15 -10.51 8.25
CA ASP A 196 -19.37 -10.88 7.53
C ASP A 196 -19.10 -11.15 6.03
N SER A 197 -20.17 -11.55 5.34
CA SER A 197 -20.17 -11.78 3.90
C SER A 197 -19.83 -10.53 3.08
N ILE A 198 -20.04 -9.33 3.63
CA ILE A 198 -19.70 -8.07 2.94
C ILE A 198 -18.18 -7.90 2.87
N ASP A 199 -17.48 -8.16 3.98
CA ASP A 199 -16.02 -8.12 4.02
C ASP A 199 -15.38 -9.20 3.14
N GLU A 200 -15.99 -10.37 3.03
CA GLU A 200 -15.54 -11.42 2.09
C GLU A 200 -15.71 -10.98 0.63
N VAL A 201 -16.86 -10.41 0.27
CA VAL A 201 -17.09 -9.88 -1.07
C VAL A 201 -16.12 -8.75 -1.42
N ASN A 202 -15.85 -7.84 -0.48
CA ASN A 202 -14.87 -6.78 -0.67
C ASN A 202 -13.46 -7.35 -0.84
N PHE A 203 -13.06 -8.33 -0.02
CA PHE A 203 -11.77 -8.98 -0.14
C PHE A 203 -11.57 -9.65 -1.50
N ASN A 204 -12.55 -10.46 -1.93
CA ASN A 204 -12.51 -11.17 -3.20
C ASN A 204 -12.50 -10.21 -4.40
N PHE A 205 -13.00 -8.98 -4.23
CA PHE A 205 -12.89 -7.94 -5.25
C PHE A 205 -11.49 -7.29 -5.27
N PHE A 206 -10.97 -6.88 -4.11
CA PHE A 206 -9.74 -6.06 -4.01
C PHE A 206 -8.45 -6.87 -4.06
N GLU A 207 -8.40 -8.07 -3.48
CA GLU A 207 -7.18 -8.90 -3.42
C GLU A 207 -6.57 -9.19 -4.80
N PRO A 208 -7.32 -9.74 -5.78
CA PRO A 208 -6.73 -10.08 -7.07
C PRO A 208 -6.27 -8.83 -7.83
N ARG A 209 -7.01 -7.72 -7.71
CA ARG A 209 -6.68 -6.44 -8.35
C ARG A 209 -5.42 -5.80 -7.78
N LEU A 210 -5.28 -5.79 -6.45
CA LEU A 210 -4.05 -5.29 -5.82
C LEU A 210 -2.84 -6.14 -6.23
N LYS A 211 -3.02 -7.46 -6.33
CA LYS A 211 -1.98 -8.38 -6.78
C LYS A 211 -1.55 -8.11 -8.23
N GLU A 212 -2.51 -7.91 -9.13
CA GLU A 212 -2.26 -7.51 -10.53
C GLU A 212 -1.56 -6.15 -10.62
N GLU A 213 -1.98 -5.16 -9.81
CA GLU A 213 -1.37 -3.82 -9.78
C GLU A 213 0.07 -3.83 -9.23
N ILE A 214 0.35 -4.65 -8.22
CA ILE A 214 1.72 -4.88 -7.75
C ILE A 214 2.56 -5.50 -8.87
N CYS A 215 2.04 -6.51 -9.56
CA CYS A 215 2.76 -7.17 -10.63
C CYS A 215 3.01 -6.27 -11.84
N SER A 216 2.05 -5.40 -12.18
CA SER A 216 2.18 -4.44 -13.29
C SER A 216 2.98 -3.19 -12.94
N GLY A 217 3.14 -2.86 -11.65
CA GLY A 217 4.05 -1.81 -11.17
C GLY A 217 3.54 -0.39 -11.24
N LYS A 218 2.22 -0.20 -11.27
CA LYS A 218 1.66 1.10 -11.61
C LYS A 218 1.35 1.98 -10.40
N THR A 219 1.05 1.44 -9.22
CA THR A 219 0.61 2.32 -8.10
C THR A 219 0.87 1.79 -6.69
N TYR A 220 0.62 0.52 -6.40
CA TYR A 220 0.60 0.03 -5.02
C TYR A 220 1.87 -0.73 -4.64
N SER A 221 2.29 -0.55 -3.39
CA SER A 221 3.42 -1.29 -2.83
C SER A 221 2.97 -2.68 -2.36
N PRO A 222 3.87 -3.67 -2.30
CA PRO A 222 3.61 -4.95 -1.64
C PRO A 222 3.07 -4.79 -0.22
N TYR A 223 3.48 -3.74 0.51
CA TYR A 223 2.97 -3.44 1.85
C TYR A 223 1.48 -3.09 1.85
N THR A 224 0.92 -2.47 0.80
CA THR A 224 -0.53 -2.21 0.72
C THR A 224 -1.30 -3.53 0.62
N TYR A 225 -0.80 -4.47 -0.16
CA TYR A 225 -1.42 -5.80 -0.28
C TYR A 225 -1.27 -6.61 1.01
N LEU A 226 -0.13 -6.53 1.71
CA LEU A 226 0.03 -7.09 3.05
C LEU A 226 -1.04 -6.58 4.01
N GLN A 227 -1.33 -5.28 4.01
CA GLN A 227 -2.35 -4.69 4.89
C GLN A 227 -3.75 -5.23 4.63
N LEU A 228 -4.07 -5.58 3.37
CA LEU A 228 -5.34 -6.22 3.03
C LEU A 228 -5.38 -7.68 3.53
N VAL A 229 -4.32 -8.46 3.26
CA VAL A 229 -4.30 -9.91 3.52
C VAL A 229 -4.05 -10.22 4.98
N ASP A 230 -2.95 -9.72 5.54
CA ASP A 230 -2.64 -9.84 6.97
C ASP A 230 -3.42 -8.75 7.71
N ASN A 231 -4.75 -8.73 7.64
CA ASN A 231 -5.52 -7.64 8.23
C ASN A 231 -5.31 -7.50 9.76
N MET A 232 -5.00 -6.27 10.20
CA MET A 232 -4.67 -5.95 11.60
C MET A 232 -5.74 -6.42 12.58
N GLN A 233 -7.01 -6.14 12.29
CA GLN A 233 -8.12 -6.44 13.18
C GLN A 233 -8.29 -7.95 13.39
N SER A 234 -8.25 -8.72 12.29
CA SER A 234 -8.34 -10.19 12.33
C SER A 234 -7.23 -10.80 13.18
N ILE A 235 -6.02 -10.27 13.07
CA ILE A 235 -4.85 -10.79 13.77
C ILE A 235 -4.89 -10.41 15.25
N MET A 236 -5.15 -9.14 15.56
CA MET A 236 -5.06 -8.62 16.92
C MET A 236 -6.26 -8.96 17.78
N GLU A 237 -7.47 -8.96 17.22
CA GLU A 237 -8.70 -9.17 17.99
C GLU A 237 -9.16 -10.62 18.00
N LYS A 238 -8.97 -11.32 16.87
CA LYS A 238 -9.47 -12.70 16.68
C LYS A 238 -8.36 -13.74 16.68
N GLY A 239 -7.09 -13.33 16.77
CA GLY A 239 -5.95 -14.24 16.75
C GLY A 239 -5.78 -15.00 15.42
N VAL A 240 -6.31 -14.47 14.32
CA VAL A 240 -6.21 -15.11 13.00
C VAL A 240 -4.73 -15.20 12.58
N PRO A 241 -4.23 -16.39 12.20
CA PRO A 241 -2.86 -16.53 11.74
C PRO A 241 -2.58 -15.75 10.44
N GLN A 242 -1.39 -15.17 10.35
CA GLN A 242 -0.92 -14.33 9.25
C GLN A 242 -0.44 -15.16 8.07
N VAL A 243 -0.67 -14.69 6.84
CA VAL A 243 -0.13 -15.32 5.63
C VAL A 243 1.31 -14.88 5.39
N TYR A 244 1.62 -13.59 5.64
CA TYR A 244 2.93 -13.01 5.32
C TYR A 244 3.72 -12.54 6.55
N GLY A 245 3.13 -12.51 7.74
CA GLY A 245 3.80 -12.12 8.97
C GLY A 245 4.04 -10.61 9.10
N HIS A 246 3.08 -9.78 8.68
CA HIS A 246 3.24 -8.32 8.68
C HIS A 246 3.13 -7.67 10.07
N PHE A 247 2.18 -8.12 10.90
CA PHE A 247 1.83 -7.53 12.19
C PHE A 247 2.58 -8.19 13.36
N ARG A 248 2.82 -7.38 14.39
CA ARG A 248 3.53 -7.76 15.61
C ARG A 248 2.80 -7.29 16.86
N ASN A 249 3.06 -7.96 17.97
CA ASN A 249 2.79 -7.44 19.29
C ASN A 249 3.82 -6.35 19.62
N TYR A 250 3.35 -5.12 19.89
CA TYR A 250 4.24 -3.98 20.14
C TYR A 250 5.02 -4.09 21.45
N LYS A 251 4.49 -4.79 22.46
CA LYS A 251 5.12 -4.99 23.77
C LYS A 251 6.23 -6.02 23.69
N THR A 252 5.93 -7.20 23.14
CA THR A 252 6.89 -8.31 23.06
C THR A 252 7.78 -8.26 21.82
N LYS A 253 7.49 -7.35 20.88
CA LYS A 253 8.10 -7.27 19.53
C LYS A 253 7.95 -8.56 18.72
N LYS A 254 7.10 -9.49 19.15
CA LYS A 254 6.90 -10.79 18.49
C LYS A 254 5.88 -10.68 17.38
N ILE A 255 6.23 -11.20 16.21
CA ILE A 255 5.30 -11.34 15.07
C ILE A 255 4.21 -12.36 15.45
N HIS A 256 2.96 -12.10 15.07
CA HIS A 256 1.86 -13.04 15.35
C HIS A 256 2.00 -14.34 14.52
N LEU A 257 1.32 -15.40 14.98
CA LEU A 257 1.37 -16.74 14.39
C LEU A 257 1.13 -16.75 12.88
N LEU A 258 1.77 -17.68 12.19
CA LEU A 258 1.68 -17.84 10.74
C LEU A 258 0.67 -18.93 10.35
N LYS A 259 -0.13 -18.69 9.32
CA LYS A 259 -1.03 -19.68 8.72
C LYS A 259 -0.25 -20.78 8.02
N TYR A 260 0.81 -20.41 7.31
CA TYR A 260 1.63 -21.31 6.50
C TYR A 260 3.11 -21.15 6.85
N PRO A 261 3.55 -21.62 8.03
CA PRO A 261 4.90 -21.33 8.52
C PRO A 261 6.01 -21.82 7.60
N ALA A 262 5.89 -23.03 7.07
CA ALA A 262 6.86 -23.60 6.12
C ALA A 262 6.81 -22.96 4.72
N LYS A 263 5.90 -22.02 4.44
CA LYS A 263 5.79 -21.37 3.12
C LYS A 263 5.84 -19.85 3.20
N VAL A 264 5.98 -19.26 4.39
CA VAL A 264 5.86 -17.81 4.57
C VAL A 264 6.88 -17.05 3.72
N ASP A 265 8.11 -17.56 3.60
CA ASP A 265 9.16 -16.88 2.85
C ASP A 265 8.96 -16.97 1.34
N SER A 266 8.50 -18.11 0.83
CA SER A 266 8.11 -18.22 -0.59
C SER A 266 6.89 -17.37 -0.93
N LEU A 267 5.92 -17.26 -0.01
CA LEU A 267 4.79 -16.36 -0.14
C LEU A 267 5.26 -14.90 -0.18
N ARG A 268 6.08 -14.46 0.79
CA ARG A 268 6.64 -13.10 0.82
C ARG A 268 7.43 -12.77 -0.45
N ALA A 269 8.24 -13.71 -0.94
CA ALA A 269 8.97 -13.56 -2.19
C ALA A 269 8.02 -13.39 -3.40
N SER A 270 6.87 -14.08 -3.43
CA SER A 270 5.90 -13.97 -4.55
C SER A 270 5.32 -12.57 -4.75
N ILE A 271 5.38 -11.72 -3.72
CA ILE A 271 4.94 -10.32 -3.76
C ILE A 271 6.10 -9.32 -3.60
N GLY A 272 7.35 -9.79 -3.63
CA GLY A 272 8.55 -8.93 -3.65
C GLY A 272 9.05 -8.49 -2.29
N LEU A 273 8.62 -9.15 -1.22
CA LEU A 273 9.09 -8.84 0.13
C LEU A 273 10.33 -9.68 0.49
N PRO A 274 11.19 -9.17 1.40
CA PRO A 274 12.25 -9.99 1.99
C PRO A 274 11.67 -11.18 2.73
N SER A 275 12.52 -12.18 3.05
CA SER A 275 12.13 -13.25 3.97
C SER A 275 11.67 -12.66 5.31
N LEU A 276 10.83 -13.39 6.03
CA LEU A 276 10.33 -12.98 7.33
C LEU A 276 11.49 -12.81 8.31
N ARG A 277 12.51 -13.66 8.20
CA ARG A 277 13.77 -13.54 8.95
C ARG A 277 14.49 -12.23 8.69
N GLU A 278 14.73 -11.89 7.42
CA GLU A 278 15.38 -10.63 7.05
C GLU A 278 14.58 -9.44 7.56
N TYR A 279 13.26 -9.47 7.37
CA TYR A 279 12.35 -8.43 7.87
C TYR A 279 12.40 -8.31 9.40
N ALA A 280 12.34 -9.43 10.12
CA ALA A 280 12.42 -9.46 11.58
C ALA A 280 13.77 -8.91 12.06
N LYS A 281 14.87 -9.28 11.41
CA LYS A 281 16.21 -8.75 11.71
C LYS A 281 16.28 -7.24 11.46
N GLU A 282 15.84 -6.76 10.31
CA GLU A 282 15.87 -5.33 9.95
C GLU A 282 15.06 -4.48 10.93
N LYS A 283 13.91 -4.99 11.38
CA LYS A 283 13.00 -4.25 12.26
C LYS A 283 13.18 -4.51 13.76
N GLY A 284 14.08 -5.43 14.13
CA GLY A 284 14.30 -5.82 15.53
C GLY A 284 13.09 -6.54 16.15
N PHE A 285 12.47 -7.45 15.40
CA PHE A 285 11.32 -8.24 15.83
C PHE A 285 11.70 -9.70 16.10
N LEU A 286 10.91 -10.36 16.94
CA LEU A 286 11.02 -11.79 17.19
C LEU A 286 10.12 -12.55 16.23
N LEU A 287 10.66 -13.65 15.68
CA LEU A 287 9.89 -14.58 14.85
C LEU A 287 8.79 -15.27 15.69
N PRO A 288 7.66 -15.65 15.06
CA PRO A 288 6.62 -16.40 15.77
C PRO A 288 7.11 -17.82 16.07
N ASP A 289 6.59 -18.43 17.13
CA ASP A 289 7.04 -19.78 17.58
C ASP A 289 6.86 -20.84 16.51
N ASN A 290 5.85 -20.66 15.66
CA ASN A 290 5.54 -21.62 14.62
C ASN A 290 6.33 -21.41 13.33
N TYR A 291 7.22 -20.41 13.22
CA TYR A 291 8.03 -20.20 12.02
C TYR A 291 9.01 -21.35 11.80
N ILE A 292 9.01 -21.89 10.57
CA ILE A 292 9.89 -22.98 10.15
C ILE A 292 10.87 -22.40 9.13
N GLU A 293 12.16 -22.43 9.48
CA GLU A 293 13.23 -22.07 8.55
C GLU A 293 13.31 -23.07 7.41
N GLN A 294 13.48 -22.55 6.19
CA GLN A 294 13.79 -23.33 4.99
C GLN A 294 15.22 -23.08 4.57
#